data_AF-A0A2K6WK68-F1
#
_entry.id   AF-A0A2K6WK68-F1
#
_cell.length_a   1.000
_cell.length_b   1.000
_cell.length_c   1.000
_cell.angle_alpha   90.00
_cell.angle_beta   90.00
_cell.angle_gamma   90.00
#
_symmetry.space_group_name_H-M   'P 1'
#
loop_
_entity.id
_entity.type
_entity.pdbx_description
1 polymer ?
#
loop_
_entity_poly.entity_id
_entity_poly.type
_entity_poly.pdbx_seq_one_letter_code
_entity_poly.pdbx_strand_id
1 'polypeptide(L)'
;MNLNPDIITEAWRCIRMKTPFDGECMNVDPKSMKELFSTLKELNQLAKFDDPNSVLECSNFSDLNKQHMLRLWHAKVDEDLKWGIDVVVANSNIRKSLYPKIWLVIDGQEIEMNLEIFAKLRFEVSRALNRIDHYA
;
A
#
# COMPACT_ATOMS: atom_id res chain seq x y z
N MET A 1 26.40 -4.56 6.55
CA MET A 1 25.83 -3.59 7.50
C MET A 1 24.77 -4.28 8.33
N ASN A 2 24.85 -4.18 9.66
CA ASN A 2 23.89 -4.82 10.55
C ASN A 2 23.09 -3.73 11.28
N LEU A 3 21.78 -3.68 11.05
CA LEU A 3 20.89 -2.70 11.67
C LEU A 3 19.95 -3.39 12.66
N ASN A 4 19.47 -2.65 13.67
CA ASN A 4 18.41 -3.15 14.53
C ASN A 4 17.14 -3.40 13.68
N PRO A 5 16.52 -4.59 13.73
CA PRO A 5 15.26 -4.89 13.04
C PRO A 5 14.14 -3.87 13.30
N ASP A 6 14.09 -3.24 14.48
CA ASP A 6 13.09 -2.22 14.80
C ASP A 6 13.23 -0.99 13.89
N ILE A 7 14.47 -0.61 13.56
CA ILE A 7 14.77 0.54 12.68
C ILE A 7 14.30 0.24 11.25
N ILE A 8 14.54 -0.98 10.78
CA ILE A 8 14.08 -1.43 9.46
C ILE A 8 12.55 -1.44 9.41
N THR A 9 11.91 -1.91 10.49
CA THR A 9 10.46 -1.97 10.60
C THR A 9 9.84 -0.58 10.57
N GLU A 10 10.40 0.36 11.34
CA GLU A 10 9.91 1.74 11.35
C GLU A 10 10.17 2.45 10.02
N ALA A 11 11.35 2.28 9.42
CA ALA A 11 11.65 2.83 8.10
C ALA A 11 10.69 2.28 7.01
N TRP A 12 10.39 0.98 7.05
CA TRP A 12 9.41 0.35 6.18
C TRP A 12 8.02 0.95 6.39
N ARG A 13 7.59 1.13 7.64
CA ARG A 13 6.33 1.79 7.99
C ARG A 13 6.27 3.21 7.43
N CYS A 14 7.32 4.00 7.61
CA CYS A 14 7.39 5.36 7.07
C CYS A 14 7.26 5.40 5.55
N ILE A 15 7.93 4.49 4.84
CA ILE A 15 7.83 4.37 3.38
C ILE A 15 6.42 3.99 2.95
N ARG A 16 5.82 2.98 3.60
CA ARG A 16 4.47 2.50 3.31
C ARG A 16 3.42 3.58 3.53
N MET A 17 3.53 4.30 4.65
CA MET A 17 2.56 5.33 5.05
C MET A 17 2.86 6.71 4.47
N LYS A 18 3.97 6.87 3.73
CA LYS A 18 4.49 8.16 3.24
C LYS A 18 4.63 9.22 4.35
N THR A 19 5.06 8.78 5.53
CA THR A 19 5.28 9.66 6.69
C THR A 19 6.76 9.95 6.89
N PRO A 20 7.12 11.11 7.47
CA PRO A 20 8.51 11.40 7.81
C PRO A 20 9.03 10.40 8.86
N PHE A 21 10.30 10.02 8.72
CA PHE A 21 10.97 9.18 9.69
C PHE A 21 11.55 10.04 10.80
N ASP A 22 11.07 9.86 12.02
CA ASP A 22 11.63 10.51 13.20
C ASP A 22 12.88 9.74 13.67
N GLY A 23 13.99 10.05 13.03
CA GLY A 23 15.29 9.41 13.27
C GLY A 23 16.05 9.97 14.46
N GLU A 24 15.56 11.03 15.13
CA GLU A 24 16.31 11.70 16.21
C GLU A 24 16.58 10.79 17.41
N CYS A 25 15.83 9.68 17.54
CA CYS A 25 15.99 8.71 18.62
C CYS A 25 16.89 7.52 18.27
N MET A 26 17.36 7.39 17.02
CA MET A 26 18.04 6.20 16.52
C MET A 26 19.48 6.56 16.14
N ASN A 27 20.46 6.18 16.96
CA ASN A 27 21.90 6.37 16.67
C ASN A 27 22.38 5.48 15.50
N VAL A 28 21.99 5.83 14.28
CA VAL A 28 22.42 5.18 13.03
C VAL A 28 23.14 6.19 12.17
N ASP A 29 24.22 5.78 11.52
CA ASP A 29 24.93 6.70 10.65
C ASP A 29 24.06 7.10 9.42
N PRO A 30 24.18 8.35 8.94
CA PRO A 30 23.34 8.85 7.84
C PRO A 30 23.49 8.06 6.53
N LYS A 31 24.64 7.44 6.28
CA LYS A 31 24.90 6.70 5.04
C LYS A 31 24.10 5.40 5.05
N SER A 32 24.15 4.66 6.15
CA SER A 32 23.34 3.47 6.39
C SER A 32 21.85 3.75 6.27
N MET A 33 21.38 4.86 6.87
CA MET A 33 19.97 5.25 6.76
C MET A 33 19.57 5.59 5.33
N LYS A 34 20.42 6.31 4.57
CA LYS A 34 20.14 6.63 3.17
C LYS A 34 20.06 5.37 2.31
N GLU A 35 20.98 4.42 2.51
CA GLU A 35 20.96 3.13 1.82
C GLU A 35 19.70 2.33 2.18
N LEU A 36 19.33 2.29 3.47
CA LEU A 36 18.13 1.61 3.95
C LEU A 36 16.86 2.16 3.27
N PHE A 37 16.69 3.48 3.28
CA PHE A 37 15.54 4.12 2.64
C PHE A 37 15.50 3.91 1.13
N SER A 38 16.66 3.83 0.45
CA SER A 38 16.72 3.54 -0.98
C SER A 38 16.24 2.11 -1.25
N THR A 39 16.85 1.12 -0.58
CA THR A 39 16.53 -0.30 -0.77
C THR A 39 15.08 -0.61 -0.42
N LEU A 40 14.57 -0.08 0.71
CA LEU A 40 13.18 -0.30 1.10
C LEU A 40 12.18 0.39 0.18
N LYS A 41 12.53 1.54 -0.43
CA LYS A 41 11.68 2.18 -1.44
C LYS A 41 11.58 1.35 -2.71
N GLU A 42 12.70 0.84 -3.19
CA GLU A 42 12.73 -0.09 -4.34
C GLU A 42 11.91 -1.33 -4.05
N LEU A 43 12.11 -1.99 -2.89
CA LEU A 43 11.29 -3.11 -2.46
C LEU A 43 9.80 -2.78 -2.41
N ASN A 44 9.42 -1.61 -1.90
CA ASN A 44 8.02 -1.21 -1.84
C ASN A 44 7.41 -0.94 -3.23
N GLN A 45 8.22 -0.63 -4.25
CA GLN A 45 7.76 -0.44 -5.63
C GLN A 45 7.55 -1.75 -6.39
N LEU A 46 8.17 -2.84 -5.94
CA LEU A 46 7.97 -4.15 -6.53
C LEU A 46 6.51 -4.61 -6.42
N ALA A 47 6.01 -5.16 -7.54
CA ALA A 47 4.75 -5.86 -7.62
C ALA A 47 4.86 -7.25 -6.99
N LYS A 48 3.72 -7.87 -6.67
CA LYS A 48 3.64 -9.16 -5.99
C LYS A 48 4.43 -10.30 -6.66
N PHE A 49 4.55 -10.25 -7.99
CA PHE A 49 5.20 -11.29 -8.78
C PHE A 49 6.66 -10.99 -9.12
N ASP A 50 7.15 -9.81 -8.73
CA ASP A 50 8.56 -9.48 -8.91
C ASP A 50 9.42 -10.26 -7.91
N ASP A 51 10.71 -10.43 -8.21
CA ASP A 51 11.67 -11.06 -7.30
C ASP A 51 12.33 -10.03 -6.36
N PRO A 52 11.93 -9.95 -5.08
CA PRO A 52 12.54 -9.04 -4.12
C PRO A 52 13.99 -9.40 -3.76
N ASN A 53 14.45 -10.63 -4.04
CA ASN A 53 15.82 -11.02 -3.72
C ASN A 53 16.84 -10.28 -4.59
N SER A 54 16.52 -10.03 -5.86
CA SER A 54 17.37 -9.25 -6.77
C SER A 54 17.78 -7.87 -6.21
N VAL A 55 16.84 -7.17 -5.57
CA VAL A 55 17.07 -5.87 -4.90
C VAL A 55 17.92 -6.05 -3.64
N LEU A 56 17.64 -7.09 -2.86
CA LEU A 56 18.34 -7.38 -1.61
C LEU A 56 19.78 -7.87 -1.84
N GLU A 57 20.05 -8.65 -2.89
CA GLU A 57 21.38 -9.16 -3.23
C GLU A 57 22.36 -8.03 -3.53
N CYS A 58 21.91 -6.98 -4.23
CA CYS A 58 22.70 -5.79 -4.53
C CYS A 58 22.98 -4.90 -3.31
N SER A 59 22.31 -5.14 -2.18
CA SER A 59 22.45 -4.32 -0.97
C SER A 59 23.54 -4.83 -0.02
N ASN A 60 24.18 -3.90 0.71
CA ASN A 60 25.24 -4.23 1.67
C ASN A 60 24.72 -4.64 3.07
N PHE A 61 23.43 -4.95 3.21
CA PHE A 61 22.85 -5.38 4.48
C PHE A 61 23.26 -6.80 4.87
N SER A 62 23.21 -7.13 6.16
CA SER A 62 23.43 -8.49 6.64
C SER A 62 22.30 -9.41 6.18
N ASP A 63 22.57 -10.72 6.04
CA ASP A 63 21.54 -11.69 5.64
C ASP A 63 20.33 -11.68 6.58
N LEU A 64 20.56 -11.44 7.87
CA LEU A 64 19.50 -11.35 8.87
C LEU A 64 18.62 -10.11 8.65
N ASN A 65 19.21 -8.98 8.27
CA ASN A 65 18.45 -7.80 7.86
C ASN A 65 17.72 -8.02 6.55
N LYS A 66 18.36 -8.65 5.54
CA LYS A 66 17.72 -8.98 4.26
C LYS A 66 16.50 -9.87 4.47
N GLN A 67 16.62 -10.92 5.29
CA GLN A 67 15.49 -11.78 5.66
C GLN A 67 14.37 -11.01 6.35
N HIS A 68 14.70 -10.06 7.23
CA HIS A 68 13.70 -9.21 7.88
C HIS A 68 12.97 -8.29 6.88
N MET A 69 13.72 -7.65 5.97
CA MET A 69 13.15 -6.85 4.89
C MET A 69 12.25 -7.69 3.97
N LEU A 70 12.66 -8.92 3.64
CA LEU A 70 11.88 -9.86 2.85
C LEU A 70 10.57 -10.23 3.56
N ARG A 71 10.60 -10.46 4.88
CA ARG A 71 9.39 -10.71 5.68
C ARG A 71 8.44 -9.51 5.63
N LEU A 72 8.96 -8.29 5.76
CA LEU A 72 8.17 -7.06 5.65
C LEU A 72 7.54 -6.89 4.26
N TRP A 73 8.28 -7.28 3.21
CA TRP A 73 7.78 -7.28 1.84
C TRP A 73 6.71 -8.35 1.61
N HIS A 74 6.88 -9.58 2.10
CA HIS A 74 5.83 -10.61 2.01
C HIS A 74 4.59 -10.26 2.83
N ALA A 75 4.76 -9.57 3.96
CA ALA A 75 3.67 -9.05 4.78
C ALA A 75 3.04 -7.79 4.19
N LYS A 76 3.57 -7.24 3.09
CA LYS A 76 2.95 -6.17 2.32
C LYS A 76 1.62 -6.70 1.80
N VAL A 77 0.55 -6.44 2.55
CA VAL A 77 -0.81 -6.67 2.08
C VAL A 77 -0.93 -5.89 0.78
N ASP A 78 -1.36 -6.57 -0.30
CA ASP A 78 -1.74 -5.94 -1.58
C ASP A 78 -2.71 -4.81 -1.23
N GLU A 79 -2.18 -3.61 -1.13
CA GLU A 79 -2.94 -2.39 -0.86
C GLU A 79 -3.70 -1.96 -2.11
N ASP A 80 -3.73 -2.80 -3.15
CA ASP A 80 -4.30 -2.54 -4.45
C ASP A 80 -5.84 -2.55 -4.43
N LEU A 81 -6.46 -2.87 -3.29
CA LEU A 81 -7.89 -2.72 -3.06
C LEU A 81 -8.17 -1.77 -1.90
N LYS A 82 -7.73 -0.53 -2.04
CA LYS A 82 -8.21 0.56 -1.19
C LYS A 82 -9.56 1.01 -1.72
N TRP A 83 -10.59 0.85 -0.91
CA TRP A 83 -11.89 1.46 -1.14
C TRP A 83 -12.37 2.11 0.15
N GLY A 84 -13.26 3.09 0.01
CA GLY A 84 -13.81 3.79 1.15
C GLY A 84 -15.09 4.52 0.81
N ILE A 85 -15.69 5.09 1.87
CA ILE A 85 -16.90 5.88 1.78
C ILE A 85 -16.63 7.19 2.49
N ASP A 86 -16.63 8.28 1.71
CA ASP A 86 -16.63 9.63 2.23
C ASP A 86 -18.07 10.15 2.34
N VAL A 87 -18.25 11.19 3.14
CA VAL A 87 -19.48 11.96 3.17
C VAL A 87 -19.18 13.37 2.68
N VAL A 88 -19.73 13.72 1.53
CA VAL A 88 -19.57 15.04 0.91
C VAL A 88 -20.82 15.89 1.10
N VAL A 89 -20.62 17.18 1.35
CA VAL A 89 -21.71 18.16 1.40
C VAL A 89 -22.05 18.53 -0.04
N ALA A 90 -23.20 18.07 -0.54
CA ALA A 90 -23.74 18.61 -1.78
C ALA A 90 -24.48 19.91 -1.48
N ASN A 91 -24.07 20.96 -2.19
CA ASN A 91 -24.80 22.21 -2.27
C ASN A 91 -25.82 22.06 -3.41
N SER A 92 -27.07 21.75 -3.07
CA SER A 92 -28.16 22.07 -3.98
C SER A 92 -28.50 23.56 -3.85
N ASN A 93 -29.12 24.16 -4.87
CA ASN A 93 -29.55 25.57 -4.84
C ASN A 93 -30.50 25.91 -3.67
N ILE A 94 -31.04 24.90 -2.98
CA ILE A 94 -32.12 25.04 -1.99
C ILE A 94 -31.66 24.57 -0.60
N ARG A 95 -30.72 23.61 -0.51
CA ARG A 95 -30.25 23.07 0.78
C ARG A 95 -28.89 22.40 0.67
N LYS A 96 -28.11 22.49 1.75
CA LYS A 96 -26.96 21.62 2.01
C LYS A 96 -27.44 20.26 2.46
N SER A 97 -26.90 19.21 1.85
CA SER A 97 -27.24 17.82 2.16
C SER A 97 -25.98 16.97 2.11
N LEU A 98 -25.92 15.95 2.96
CA LEU A 98 -24.79 15.02 3.01
C LEU A 98 -25.07 13.86 2.04
N TYR A 99 -24.11 13.57 1.17
CA TYR A 99 -24.17 12.45 0.24
C TYR A 99 -22.95 11.54 0.42
N PRO A 100 -23.14 10.21 0.41
CA PRO A 100 -22.03 9.28 0.39
C PRO A 100 -21.33 9.32 -0.98
N LYS A 101 -20.01 9.49 -0.97
CA LYS A 101 -19.12 9.32 -2.12
C LYS A 101 -18.29 8.07 -1.86
N ILE A 102 -18.40 7.09 -2.74
CA ILE A 102 -17.60 5.87 -2.66
C ILE A 102 -16.42 6.05 -3.59
N TRP A 103 -15.24 5.65 -3.12
CA TRP A 103 -14.03 5.64 -3.93
C TRP A 103 -13.41 4.25 -3.87
N LEU A 104 -12.81 3.83 -4.98
CA LEU A 104 -12.16 2.53 -5.16
C LEU A 104 -10.91 2.74 -5.99
N VAL A 105 -9.78 2.21 -5.53
CA VAL A 105 -8.54 2.15 -6.32
C VAL A 105 -8.53 0.83 -7.08
N ILE A 106 -8.42 0.90 -8.41
CA ILE A 106 -8.20 -0.24 -9.30
C ILE A 106 -6.97 0.08 -10.15
N ASP A 107 -5.96 -0.77 -10.11
CA ASP A 107 -4.73 -0.62 -10.91
C ASP A 107 -4.09 0.79 -10.75
N GLY A 108 -4.03 1.26 -9.50
CA GLY A 108 -3.49 2.58 -9.16
C GLY A 108 -4.37 3.77 -9.54
N GLN A 109 -5.53 3.57 -10.20
CA GLN A 109 -6.48 4.63 -10.52
C GLN A 109 -7.60 4.68 -9.49
N GLU A 110 -7.81 5.85 -8.89
CA GLU A 110 -8.93 6.11 -8.00
C GLU A 110 -10.19 6.45 -8.80
N ILE A 111 -11.22 5.63 -8.64
CA ILE A 111 -12.53 5.78 -9.27
C ILE A 111 -13.51 6.24 -8.19
N GLU A 112 -14.06 7.43 -8.37
CA GLU A 112 -15.12 7.96 -7.53
C GLU A 112 -16.50 7.66 -8.12
N MET A 113 -17.44 7.26 -7.26
CA MET A 113 -18.80 6.94 -7.67
C MET A 113 -19.80 7.25 -6.56
N ASN A 114 -21.05 7.52 -6.97
CA ASN A 114 -22.15 7.62 -6.03
C ASN A 114 -22.66 6.23 -5.64
N LEU A 115 -23.53 6.21 -4.63
CA LEU A 115 -24.12 4.98 -4.09
C LEU A 115 -24.84 4.13 -5.16
N GLU A 116 -25.52 4.77 -6.10
CA GLU A 116 -26.29 4.08 -7.14
C GLU A 116 -25.38 3.34 -8.13
N ILE A 117 -24.33 4.01 -8.59
CA ILE A 117 -23.33 3.44 -9.50
C ILE A 117 -22.60 2.29 -8.81
N PHE A 118 -22.20 2.46 -7.54
CA PHE A 118 -21.55 1.39 -6.78
C PHE A 118 -22.45 0.18 -6.58
N ALA A 119 -23.74 0.38 -6.28
CA ALA A 119 -24.68 -0.72 -6.12
C ALA A 119 -24.85 -1.53 -7.41
N LYS A 120 -24.91 -0.85 -8.56
CA LYS A 120 -24.94 -1.49 -9.89
C LYS A 120 -23.66 -2.27 -10.18
N LEU A 121 -22.49 -1.68 -9.93
CA LEU A 121 -21.20 -2.35 -10.12
C LEU A 121 -21.13 -3.64 -9.29
N ARG A 122 -21.46 -3.56 -8.00
CA ARG A 122 -21.46 -4.73 -7.10
C ARG A 122 -22.38 -5.85 -7.60
N PHE A 123 -23.56 -5.49 -8.09
CA PHE A 123 -24.51 -6.46 -8.63
C PHE A 123 -23.97 -7.16 -9.88
N GLU A 124 -23.43 -6.41 -10.84
CA GLU A 124 -22.90 -6.99 -12.08
C GLU A 124 -21.65 -7.84 -11.83
N VAL A 125 -20.77 -7.44 -10.91
CA VAL A 125 -19.62 -8.26 -10.49
C VAL A 125 -20.09 -9.58 -9.88
N SER A 126 -21.03 -9.55 -8.94
CA SER A 126 -21.59 -10.76 -8.33
C SER A 126 -22.22 -11.69 -9.37
N ARG A 127 -22.97 -11.13 -10.32
CA ARG A 127 -23.58 -11.87 -11.43
C ARG A 127 -22.54 -12.50 -12.35
N ALA A 128 -21.43 -11.81 -12.64
CA ALA A 128 -20.34 -12.33 -13.45
C ALA A 128 -19.61 -13.48 -12.74
N LEU A 129 -19.29 -13.32 -11.46
CA LEU A 129 -18.64 -14.36 -10.65
C LEU A 129 -19.48 -15.63 -10.56
N ASN A 130 -20.80 -15.49 -10.32
CA ASN A 130 -21.70 -16.64 -10.30
C ASN A 130 -21.70 -17.40 -11.63
N ARG A 131 -21.62 -16.70 -12.77
CA ARG A 131 -21.54 -17.37 -14.07
C ARG A 131 -20.26 -18.18 -14.20
N ILE A 132 -19.12 -17.61 -13.79
CA ILE A 132 -17.82 -18.30 -13.86
C ILE A 132 -17.86 -19.60 -13.05
N ASP A 133 -18.41 -19.55 -11.84
CA ASP A 133 -18.53 -20.72 -10.96
C ASP A 133 -19.44 -21.82 -11.54
N HIS A 134 -20.51 -21.43 -12.26
CA HIS A 134 -21.40 -22.40 -12.92
C HIS A 134 -20.80 -23.06 -14.17
N TYR A 135 -19.72 -22.51 -14.73
CA TYR A 135 -19.05 -23.04 -15.92
C TYR A 135 -17.66 -23.63 -15.61
N ALA A 136 -17.25 -23.69 -14.34
CA ALA A 136 -16.03 -24.32 -13.85
C ALA A 136 -16.29 -25.76 -13.40
#